data_AF-A0AAW4MYX8-F1
#
_entry.id   AF-A0AAW4MYX8-F1
#
_cell.length_a   1.000
_cell.length_b   1.000
_cell.length_c   1.000
_cell.angle_alpha   90.00
_cell.angle_beta   90.00
_cell.angle_gamma   90.00
#
_symmetry.space_group_name_H-M   'P 1'
#
loop_
_entity.id
_entity.type
_entity.pdbx_description
1 polymer ?
#
loop_
_entity_poly.entity_id
_entity_poly.type
_entity_poly.pdbx_seq_one_letter_code
_entity_poly.pdbx_strand_id
1 'polypeptide(L)'
;MNPNSDLKNNENVMAANAESSTIKAANAKSSTVDACYAESRISEYAARFAAYSDERLKQTVDHERKVRGWGSERSYFLAALRGECEKRGIDYC
;
A
#
# COMPACT_ATOMS: atom_id res chain seq x y z
N MET A 1 -23.38 57.73 24.41
CA MET A 1 -24.18 56.92 25.34
C MET A 1 -25.18 56.09 24.57
N ASN A 2 -24.92 54.77 24.50
CA ASN A 2 -25.80 53.61 24.71
C ASN A 2 -25.29 52.46 23.81
N PRO A 3 -24.92 51.29 24.36
CA PRO A 3 -24.26 50.21 23.66
C PRO A 3 -25.28 49.18 23.17
N ASN A 4 -25.06 48.59 22.01
CA ASN A 4 -25.65 47.29 21.67
C ASN A 4 -24.54 46.43 21.07
N SER A 5 -23.84 45.72 21.95
CA SER A 5 -22.99 44.59 21.60
C SER A 5 -23.90 43.39 21.39
N ASP A 6 -24.19 43.07 20.13
CA ASP A 6 -24.91 41.86 19.80
C ASP A 6 -24.06 40.62 20.10
N LEU A 7 -24.56 39.93 21.11
CA LEU A 7 -24.32 38.58 21.54
C LEU A 7 -24.35 37.58 20.35
N LYS A 8 -23.33 36.74 20.22
CA LYS A 8 -23.49 35.27 20.27
C LYS A 8 -22.16 34.51 20.20
N ASN A 9 -21.67 34.18 21.40
CA ASN A 9 -21.09 32.89 21.80
C ASN A 9 -20.91 31.84 20.67
N ASN A 10 -19.67 31.73 20.19
CA ASN A 10 -19.20 30.65 19.33
C ASN A 10 -18.94 29.35 20.13
N GLU A 11 -19.97 28.82 20.77
CA GLU A 11 -19.93 27.48 21.32
C GLU A 11 -19.98 26.44 20.19
N ASN A 12 -18.83 26.08 19.60
CA ASN A 12 -18.74 24.81 18.86
C ASN A 12 -17.34 24.17 18.83
N VAL A 13 -16.48 24.44 19.82
CA VAL A 13 -15.12 23.85 19.89
C VAL A 13 -15.12 22.43 20.50
N MET A 14 -16.25 21.70 20.48
CA MET A 14 -16.33 20.36 21.08
C MET A 14 -16.83 19.22 20.18
N ALA A 15 -17.04 19.45 18.87
CA ALA A 15 -17.56 18.40 17.98
C ALA A 15 -16.51 17.73 17.04
N ALA A 16 -15.22 18.11 17.10
CA ALA A 16 -14.24 17.62 16.12
C ALA A 16 -13.51 16.30 16.50
N ASN A 17 -13.71 15.76 17.70
CA ASN A 17 -13.00 14.55 18.16
C ASN A 17 -13.74 13.24 17.83
N ALA A 18 -15.06 13.27 17.65
CA ALA A 18 -15.83 12.04 17.40
C ALA A 18 -15.64 11.49 15.98
N GLU A 19 -15.40 12.34 14.98
CA GLU A 19 -15.21 11.93 13.59
C GLU A 19 -13.81 11.37 13.30
N SER A 20 -12.79 11.72 14.09
CA SER A 20 -11.44 11.16 13.91
C SER A 20 -11.32 9.72 14.42
N SER A 21 -12.12 9.33 15.41
CA SER A 21 -12.03 8.00 16.03
C SER A 21 -12.66 6.91 15.15
N THR A 22 -13.73 7.24 14.43
CA THR A 22 -14.37 6.33 13.46
C THR A 22 -13.52 6.16 12.18
N ILE A 23 -12.91 7.23 11.67
CA ILE A 23 -12.00 7.16 10.51
C ILE A 23 -10.76 6.32 10.84
N LYS A 24 -10.20 6.43 12.05
CA LYS A 24 -9.03 5.64 12.47
C LYS A 24 -9.35 4.14 12.55
N ALA A 25 -10.56 3.77 13.00
CA ALA A 25 -11.02 2.38 13.05
C ALA A 25 -11.36 1.81 11.66
N ALA A 26 -11.94 2.61 10.76
CA ALA A 26 -12.23 2.20 9.39
C ALA A 26 -10.93 2.02 8.57
N ASN A 27 -9.98 2.94 8.69
CA ASN A 27 -8.66 2.81 8.05
C ASN A 27 -7.85 1.65 8.64
N ALA A 28 -7.95 1.36 9.94
CA ALA A 28 -7.31 0.18 10.52
C ALA A 28 -7.89 -1.12 9.96
N LYS A 29 -9.21 -1.23 9.82
CA LYS A 29 -9.86 -2.42 9.24
C LYS A 29 -9.59 -2.55 7.73
N SER A 30 -9.66 -1.48 6.96
CA SER A 30 -9.25 -1.50 5.54
C SER A 30 -7.79 -1.88 5.42
N SER A 31 -6.90 -1.26 6.20
CA SER A 31 -5.47 -1.56 6.21
C SER A 31 -5.17 -3.02 6.55
N THR A 32 -5.94 -3.68 7.43
CA THR A 32 -5.76 -5.12 7.70
C THR A 32 -6.19 -5.99 6.52
N VAL A 33 -7.28 -5.64 5.84
CA VAL A 33 -7.76 -6.39 4.67
C VAL A 33 -6.84 -6.18 3.46
N ASP A 34 -6.39 -4.95 3.26
CA ASP A 34 -5.46 -4.58 2.18
C ASP A 34 -4.07 -5.19 2.38
N ALA A 35 -3.59 -5.29 3.63
CA ALA A 35 -2.35 -6.01 3.95
C ALA A 35 -2.47 -7.51 3.65
N CYS A 36 -3.58 -8.15 4.06
CA CYS A 36 -3.83 -9.56 3.72
C CYS A 36 -3.89 -9.79 2.21
N TYR A 37 -4.46 -8.85 1.45
CA TYR A 37 -4.49 -8.95 -0.01
C TYR A 37 -3.08 -8.85 -0.61
N ALA A 38 -2.31 -7.83 -0.22
CA ALA A 38 -0.94 -7.64 -0.68
C ALA A 38 -0.06 -8.88 -0.39
N GLU A 39 -0.10 -9.39 0.84
CA GLU A 39 0.64 -10.58 1.25
C GLU A 39 0.23 -11.82 0.43
N SER A 40 -1.07 -12.01 0.21
CA SER A 40 -1.59 -13.11 -0.61
C SER A 40 -1.07 -13.05 -2.04
N ARG A 41 -1.08 -11.86 -2.66
CA ARG A 41 -0.57 -11.66 -4.03
C ARG A 41 0.93 -11.86 -4.13
N ILE A 42 1.70 -11.34 -3.17
CA ILE A 42 3.16 -11.56 -3.11
C ILE A 42 3.47 -13.04 -2.96
N SER A 43 2.76 -13.76 -2.10
CA SER A 43 2.94 -15.21 -1.90
C SER A 43 2.62 -16.00 -3.19
N GLU A 44 1.53 -15.65 -3.87
CA GLU A 44 1.16 -16.28 -5.14
C GLU A 44 2.23 -16.06 -6.22
N TYR A 45 2.74 -14.84 -6.36
CA TYR A 45 3.82 -14.55 -7.30
C TYR A 45 5.12 -15.25 -6.92
N ALA A 46 5.47 -15.30 -5.63
CA ALA A 46 6.66 -16.00 -5.16
C ALA A 46 6.60 -17.50 -5.49
N ALA A 47 5.44 -18.14 -5.30
CA ALA A 47 5.24 -19.54 -5.69
C ALA A 47 5.41 -19.77 -7.20
N ARG A 48 4.92 -18.82 -8.02
CA ARG A 48 5.12 -18.86 -9.48
C ARG A 48 6.59 -18.71 -9.86
N PHE A 49 7.31 -17.77 -9.25
CA PHE A 49 8.73 -17.54 -9.54
C PHE A 49 9.63 -18.66 -9.03
N ALA A 50 9.27 -19.31 -7.92
CA ALA A 50 9.98 -20.50 -7.44
C ALA A 50 10.01 -21.62 -8.48
N ALA A 51 8.98 -21.73 -9.32
CA ALA A 51 8.90 -22.70 -10.41
C ALA A 51 9.66 -22.28 -11.69
N TYR A 52 10.17 -21.05 -11.78
CA TYR A 52 10.91 -20.58 -12.96
C TYR A 52 12.36 -21.06 -12.92
N SER A 53 12.96 -21.24 -14.11
CA SER A 53 14.42 -21.34 -14.22
C SER A 53 15.05 -19.96 -14.02
N ASP A 54 16.35 -19.93 -13.74
CA ASP A 54 17.08 -18.68 -13.54
C ASP A 54 17.09 -17.82 -14.81
N GLU A 55 17.16 -18.43 -16.00
CA GLU A 55 17.06 -17.71 -17.28
C GLU A 55 15.71 -17.04 -17.43
N ARG A 56 14.63 -17.74 -17.10
CA ARG A 56 13.27 -17.20 -17.19
C ARG A 56 13.04 -16.09 -16.16
N LEU A 57 13.63 -16.21 -14.98
CA LEU A 57 13.58 -15.18 -13.94
C LEU A 57 14.32 -13.91 -14.41
N LYS A 58 15.52 -14.05 -14.98
CA LYS A 58 16.28 -12.93 -15.57
C LYS A 58 15.51 -12.24 -16.70
N GLN A 59 14.91 -13.01 -17.62
CA GLN A 59 14.07 -12.45 -18.68
C GLN A 59 12.87 -11.66 -18.13
N THR A 60 12.29 -12.12 -17.03
CA THR A 60 11.17 -11.43 -16.35
C THR A 60 11.66 -10.10 -15.76
N VAL A 61 12.82 -10.08 -15.11
CA VAL A 61 13.46 -8.84 -14.61
C VAL A 61 13.71 -7.85 -15.75
N ASP A 62 14.28 -8.31 -16.86
CA ASP A 62 14.57 -7.47 -18.02
C ASP A 62 13.31 -6.90 -18.68
N HIS A 63 12.23 -7.69 -18.71
CA HIS A 63 10.94 -7.25 -19.20
C HIS A 63 10.37 -6.15 -18.30
N GLU A 64 10.31 -6.38 -16.99
CA GLU A 64 9.74 -5.42 -16.04
C GLU A 64 10.48 -4.09 -16.02
N ARG A 65 11.79 -4.06 -16.25
CA ARG A 65 12.53 -2.79 -16.37
C ARG A 65 12.07 -1.91 -17.53
N LYS A 66 11.57 -2.52 -18.60
CA LYS A 66 11.08 -1.81 -19.79
C LYS A 66 9.63 -1.35 -19.62
N VAL A 67 8.87 -1.99 -18.73
CA VAL A 67 7.47 -1.65 -18.47
C VAL A 67 7.38 -0.30 -17.77
N ARG A 68 6.64 0.63 -18.39
CA ARG A 68 6.32 1.94 -17.81
C ARG A 68 4.98 1.88 -17.09
N GLY A 69 4.90 2.55 -15.94
CA GLY A 69 3.69 2.64 -15.13
C GLY A 69 3.84 2.02 -13.75
N TRP A 70 3.08 2.56 -12.80
CA TRP A 70 3.02 2.10 -11.43
C TRP A 70 1.59 1.73 -11.07
N GLY A 71 1.42 0.58 -10.42
CA GLY A 71 0.14 0.10 -9.92
C GLY A 71 0.38 -0.84 -8.74
N SER A 72 -0.56 -0.90 -7.81
CA SER A 72 -0.44 -1.70 -6.58
C SER A 72 -0.12 -3.16 -6.89
N GLU A 73 -0.78 -3.72 -7.90
CA GLU A 73 -0.56 -5.10 -8.35
C GLU A 73 0.87 -5.34 -8.84
N ARG A 74 1.42 -4.36 -9.56
CA ARG A 74 2.78 -4.39 -10.06
C ARG A 74 3.80 -4.31 -8.91
N SER A 75 3.50 -3.52 -7.87
CA SER A 75 4.33 -3.48 -6.67
C SER A 75 4.44 -4.86 -6.00
N TYR A 76 3.32 -5.60 -5.90
CA TYR A 76 3.32 -6.95 -5.35
C TYR A 76 4.12 -7.94 -6.20
N PHE A 77 3.96 -7.86 -7.52
CA PHE A 77 4.74 -8.64 -8.48
C PHE A 77 6.25 -8.39 -8.33
N LEU A 78 6.67 -7.12 -8.27
CA LEU A 78 8.07 -6.73 -8.14
C LEU A 78 8.67 -7.12 -6.79
N ALA A 79 7.90 -7.03 -5.70
CA ALA A 79 8.32 -7.48 -4.38
C ALA A 79 8.62 -8.99 -4.37
N ALA A 80 7.73 -9.80 -4.96
CA ALA A 80 7.95 -11.23 -5.10
C ALA A 80 9.15 -11.56 -6.02
N LEU A 81 9.31 -10.81 -7.12
CA LEU A 81 10.40 -11.02 -8.09
C LEU A 81 11.76 -10.74 -7.46
N ARG A 82 11.87 -9.63 -6.72
CA ARG A 82 13.07 -9.26 -5.95
C ARG A 82 13.41 -10.34 -4.92
N GLY A 83 12.41 -10.78 -4.15
CA GLY A 83 12.61 -11.81 -3.12
C GLY A 83 13.10 -13.14 -3.70
N GLU A 84 12.63 -13.53 -4.90
CA GLU A 84 13.14 -14.75 -5.54
C GLU A 84 14.54 -14.57 -6.12
N CYS A 85 14.86 -13.41 -6.70
CA CYS A 85 16.23 -13.10 -7.14
C CYS A 85 17.24 -13.13 -5.98
N GLU A 86 16.89 -12.56 -4.82
CA GLU A 86 17.74 -12.56 -3.62
C GLU A 86 18.04 -13.98 -3.13
N LYS A 87 17.04 -14.86 -3.07
CA LYS A 87 17.22 -16.27 -2.65
C LYS A 87 18.20 -17.02 -3.54
N ARG A 88 18.23 -16.69 -4.84
CA ARG A 88 19.06 -17.37 -5.85
C ARG A 88 20.40 -16.68 -6.11
N GLY A 89 20.66 -15.55 -5.46
CA GLY A 89 21.85 -14.75 -5.72
C GLY A 89 21.90 -14.16 -7.14
N ILE A 90 20.72 -13.91 -7.75
CA ILE A 90 20.61 -13.28 -9.06
C ILE A 90 20.57 -11.76 -8.86
N ASP A 91 21.38 -11.03 -9.62
CA ASP A 91 21.42 -9.58 -9.53
C ASP A 91 20.09 -8.95 -9.97
N TYR A 92 19.50 -8.17 -9.05
CA TYR A 92 18.27 -7.41 -9.24
C TYR A 92 18.63 -5.91 -9.28
N CYS A 93 19.48 -5.52 -10.24
CA CYS A 93 20.01 -4.16 -10.36
C CYS A 93 19.69 -3.52 -11.69
#